data_AF-A0ABD2NI72-F1
#
_entry.id   AF-A0ABD2NI72-F1
#
_cell.length_a   1.000
_cell.length_b   1.000
_cell.length_c   1.000
_cell.angle_alpha   90.00
_cell.angle_beta   90.00
_cell.angle_gamma   90.00
#
_symmetry.space_group_name_H-M   'P 1'
#
loop_
_entity.id
_entity.type
_entity.pdbx_description
1 polymer ?
#
loop_
_entity_poly.entity_id
_entity_poly.type
_entity_poly.pdbx_seq_one_letter_code
_entity_poly.pdbx_strand_id
1 'polypeptide(L)'
;MNVHQINDHIKSTIRTTTKKVCSKIRKQKESKLSDDTIDKMQRRGTIEKGTEEHIAINKNMKKAIRKETRTYKTNQIQEALDENSNMK
;
A
#
# COMPACT_ATOMS: atom_id res chain seq x y z
N MET A 1 -29.43 -26.75 -15.09
CA MET A 1 -29.30 -26.04 -13.81
C MET A 1 -30.66 -25.51 -13.41
N ASN A 2 -31.12 -25.75 -12.18
CA ASN A 2 -32.33 -25.08 -11.70
C ASN A 2 -32.03 -23.60 -11.36
N VAL A 3 -33.07 -22.78 -11.17
CA VAL A 3 -32.96 -21.34 -10.88
C VAL A 3 -32.10 -21.04 -9.65
N HIS A 4 -32.14 -21.90 -8.64
CA HIS A 4 -31.30 -21.80 -7.44
C HIS A 4 -29.81 -21.94 -7.77
N GLN A 5 -29.45 -22.94 -8.59
CA GLN A 5 -28.06 -23.14 -9.03
C GLN A 5 -27.57 -21.97 -9.88
N ILE A 6 -28.42 -21.37 -10.70
CA ILE A 6 -28.10 -20.16 -11.47
C ILE A 6 -27.83 -18.98 -10.53
N ASN A 7 -28.67 -18.79 -9.52
CA ASN A 7 -28.51 -17.71 -8.54
C ASN A 7 -27.20 -17.86 -7.74
N ASP A 8 -26.87 -19.07 -7.31
CA ASP A 8 -25.64 -19.34 -6.57
C ASP A 8 -24.39 -19.12 -7.44
N HIS A 9 -24.46 -19.50 -8.72
CA HIS A 9 -23.39 -19.24 -9.67
C HIS A 9 -23.18 -17.73 -9.90
N ILE A 10 -24.27 -16.97 -10.07
CA ILE A 10 -24.22 -15.51 -10.22
C ILE A 10 -23.60 -14.86 -8.98
N LYS A 11 -24.06 -15.23 -7.77
CA LYS A 11 -23.51 -14.72 -6.50
C LYS A 11 -22.01 -15.01 -6.36
N SER A 12 -21.59 -16.22 -6.69
CA SER A 12 -20.17 -16.61 -6.66
C SER A 12 -19.32 -15.78 -7.64
N THR A 13 -19.81 -15.60 -8.86
CA THR A 13 -19.12 -14.80 -9.90
C THR A 13 -19.02 -13.33 -9.50
N ILE A 14 -20.10 -12.74 -8.98
CA ILE A 14 -20.07 -11.37 -8.46
C ILE A 14 -19.05 -11.25 -7.33
N ARG A 15 -19.12 -12.12 -6.32
CA ARG A 15 -18.20 -12.10 -5.16
C ARG A 15 -16.73 -12.21 -5.59
N THR A 16 -16.44 -13.12 -6.52
CA THR A 16 -15.09 -13.33 -7.06
C THR A 16 -14.61 -12.11 -7.85
N THR A 17 -15.47 -11.52 -8.67
CA THR A 17 -15.13 -10.37 -9.51
C THR A 17 -14.91 -9.12 -8.66
N THR A 18 -15.78 -8.86 -7.69
CA THR A 18 -15.61 -7.77 -6.73
C THR A 18 -14.32 -7.92 -5.94
N LYS A 19 -13.99 -9.13 -5.44
CA LYS A 19 -12.72 -9.40 -4.75
C LYS A 19 -11.51 -9.08 -5.63
N LYS A 20 -11.56 -9.46 -6.92
CA LYS A 20 -10.50 -9.17 -7.91
C LYS A 20 -10.36 -7.67 -8.21
N VAL A 21 -11.46 -6.92 -8.30
CA VAL A 21 -11.43 -5.48 -8.58
C VAL A 21 -10.92 -4.72 -7.36
N CYS A 22 -11.46 -5.00 -6.17
CA CYS A 22 -11.03 -4.35 -4.94
C CYS A 22 -9.57 -4.64 -4.58
N SER A 23 -9.06 -5.85 -4.86
CA SER A 23 -7.64 -6.17 -4.66
C SER A 23 -6.73 -5.40 -5.62
N LYS A 24 -7.15 -5.15 -6.86
CA LYS A 24 -6.42 -4.29 -7.81
C LYS A 24 -6.41 -2.82 -7.38
N ILE A 25 -7.54 -2.31 -6.89
CA ILE A 25 -7.65 -0.91 -6.40
C ILE A 25 -6.77 -0.69 -5.16
N ARG A 26 -6.68 -1.68 -4.25
CA ARG A 26 -5.79 -1.59 -3.07
C ARG A 26 -4.29 -1.55 -3.42
N LYS A 27 -3.89 -2.15 -4.55
CA LYS A 27 -2.49 -2.19 -4.99
C LYS A 27 -2.02 -0.90 -5.70
N GLN A 28 -2.85 0.14 -5.76
CA GLN A 28 -2.60 1.32 -6.61
C GLN A 28 -1.82 2.46 -5.93
N LYS A 29 -1.24 2.27 -4.73
CA LYS A 29 -0.15 3.15 -4.30
C LYS A 29 1.14 2.70 -4.98
N GLU A 30 1.46 3.34 -6.12
CA GLU A 30 2.72 3.12 -6.84
C GLU A 30 3.95 3.44 -5.98
N SER A 31 3.79 4.32 -4.98
CA SER A 31 4.85 4.70 -4.03
C SER A 31 4.67 4.03 -2.67
N LYS A 32 5.79 3.52 -2.14
CA LYS A 32 5.91 3.04 -0.75
C LYS A 32 5.88 4.18 0.27
N LEU A 33 6.03 5.41 -0.21
CA LEU A 33 6.14 6.61 0.61
C LEU A 33 4.83 7.41 0.61
N SER A 34 4.56 8.06 1.72
CA SER A 34 3.47 9.04 1.82
C SER A 34 3.84 10.34 1.11
N ASP A 35 2.81 11.11 0.73
CA ASP A 35 2.98 12.42 0.10
C ASP A 35 3.73 13.38 1.03
N ASP A 36 3.46 13.35 2.34
CA ASP A 36 4.21 14.13 3.35
C ASP A 36 5.71 13.78 3.38
N THR A 37 6.08 12.51 3.19
CA THR A 37 7.49 12.12 3.06
C THR A 37 8.10 12.62 1.74
N ILE A 38 7.33 12.62 0.66
CA ILE A 38 7.76 13.16 -0.65
C ILE A 38 7.94 14.67 -0.57
N ASP A 39 7.04 15.40 0.09
CA ASP A 39 7.13 16.84 0.31
C ASP A 39 8.38 17.19 1.13
N LYS A 40 8.71 16.40 2.16
CA LYS A 40 9.97 16.56 2.90
C LYS A 40 11.20 16.33 2.02
N MET A 41 11.15 15.40 1.06
CA MET A 41 12.24 15.19 0.11
C MET A 41 12.43 16.40 -0.81
N GLN A 42 11.33 16.98 -1.30
CA GLN A 42 11.36 18.19 -2.13
C GLN A 42 11.88 19.39 -1.34
N ARG A 43 11.34 19.63 -0.14
CA ARG A 43 11.78 20.72 0.75
C ARG A 43 13.25 20.58 1.16
N ARG A 44 13.75 19.37 1.38
CA ARG A 44 15.19 19.14 1.61
C ARG A 44 16.02 19.60 0.40
N GLY A 45 15.50 19.44 -0.82
CA GLY A 45 16.17 19.83 -2.06
C GLY A 45 16.32 21.35 -2.23
N THR A 46 15.46 22.14 -1.58
CA THR A 46 15.48 23.60 -1.65
C THR A 46 16.31 24.27 -0.55
N ILE A 47 16.73 23.51 0.47
CA ILE A 47 17.48 24.04 1.61
C ILE A 47 18.97 23.82 1.40
N GLU A 48 19.77 24.83 1.71
CA GLU A 48 21.22 24.77 1.61
C GLU A 48 21.81 23.65 2.49
N LYS A 49 22.72 22.88 1.90
CA LYS A 49 23.38 21.76 2.57
C LYS A 49 24.26 22.27 3.72
N GLY A 50 24.20 21.56 4.84
CA GLY A 50 25.03 21.88 6.02
C GLY A 50 24.35 22.80 7.03
N THR A 51 23.22 23.43 6.66
CA THR A 51 22.37 24.14 7.61
C THR A 51 21.73 23.18 8.62
N GLU A 52 21.43 23.69 9.82
CA GLU A 52 20.72 22.92 10.85
C GLU A 52 19.35 22.43 10.35
N GLU A 53 18.63 23.27 9.60
CA GLU A 53 17.33 22.91 9.01
C GLU A 53 17.49 21.75 8.01
N HIS A 54 18.50 21.78 7.14
CA HIS A 54 18.78 20.68 6.21
C HIS A 54 19.10 19.39 6.97
N ILE A 55 19.92 19.45 8.02
CA ILE A 55 20.27 18.28 8.84
C ILE A 55 19.03 17.70 9.53
N ALA A 56 18.20 18.55 10.12
CA ALA A 56 16.97 18.16 10.80
C ALA A 56 15.96 17.50 9.84
N ILE A 57 15.67 18.13 8.70
CA ILE A 57 14.76 17.60 7.70
C ILE A 57 15.29 16.29 7.12
N ASN A 58 16.59 16.20 6.82
CA ASN A 58 17.20 14.97 6.32
C ASN A 58 17.08 13.81 7.32
N LYS A 59 17.29 14.06 8.63
CA LYS A 59 17.12 13.06 9.68
C LYS A 59 15.67 12.59 9.78
N ASN A 60 14.72 13.53 9.79
CA ASN A 60 13.29 13.23 9.88
C ASN A 60 12.78 12.47 8.65
N MET A 61 13.14 12.91 7.46
CA MET A 61 12.83 12.26 6.19
C MET A 61 13.39 10.83 6.14
N LYS A 62 14.65 10.61 6.50
CA LYS A 62 15.24 9.25 6.56
C LYS A 62 14.49 8.34 7.55
N LYS A 63 14.08 8.87 8.71
CA LYS A 63 13.28 8.13 9.70
C LYS A 63 11.91 7.75 9.14
N ALA A 64 11.23 8.69 8.47
CA ALA A 64 9.93 8.47 7.85
C ALA A 64 10.01 7.40 6.74
N ILE A 65 10.96 7.52 5.81
CA ILE A 65 11.19 6.55 4.74
C ILE A 65 11.37 5.13 5.28
N ARG A 66 12.20 4.95 6.32
CA ARG A 66 12.43 3.64 6.93
C ARG A 66 11.16 3.06 7.56
N LYS A 67 10.42 3.89 8.29
CA LYS A 67 9.17 3.49 8.94
C LYS A 67 8.15 3.04 7.89
N GLU A 68 7.91 3.88 6.89
CA GLU A 68 6.93 3.62 5.82
C GLU A 68 7.32 2.39 5.00
N THR A 69 8.59 2.24 4.64
CA THR A 69 9.08 1.03 3.94
C THR A 69 8.88 -0.24 4.77
N ARG A 70 9.13 -0.17 6.08
CA ARG A 70 8.91 -1.32 6.98
C ARG A 70 7.42 -1.68 7.04
N THR A 71 6.56 -0.69 7.27
CA THR A 71 5.10 -0.89 7.30
C THR A 71 4.59 -1.46 5.98
N TYR A 72 5.03 -0.93 4.84
CA TYR A 72 4.66 -1.43 3.52
C TYR A 72 5.01 -2.92 3.37
N LYS A 73 6.25 -3.31 3.70
CA LYS A 73 6.67 -4.71 3.65
C LYS A 73 5.89 -5.61 4.61
N THR A 74 5.62 -5.14 5.83
CA THR A 74 4.80 -5.87 6.79
C THR A 74 3.39 -6.11 6.25
N ASN A 75 2.77 -5.11 5.63
CA ASN A 75 1.45 -5.26 5.02
C ASN A 75 1.48 -6.25 3.85
N GLN A 76 2.51 -6.21 2.99
CA GLN A 76 2.66 -7.19 1.91
C GLN A 76 2.77 -8.63 2.43
N ILE A 77 3.50 -8.85 3.52
CA ILE A 77 3.61 -10.17 4.16
C ILE A 77 2.24 -10.60 4.69
N GLN A 78 1.52 -9.71 5.36
CA GLN A 78 0.20 -10.02 5.90
C GLN A 78 -0.80 -10.36 4.78
N GLU A 79 -0.81 -9.58 3.70
CA GLU A 79 -1.64 -9.86 2.52
C GLU A 79 -1.34 -11.26 1.94
N ALA A 80 -0.06 -11.62 1.82
CA ALA A 80 0.34 -12.94 1.33
C ALA A 80 -0.09 -14.08 2.28
N LEU A 81 -0.02 -13.87 3.60
CA LEU A 81 -0.50 -14.83 4.59
C LEU A 81 -2.03 -15.00 4.50
N ASP A 82 -2.76 -13.89 4.37
CA ASP A 82 -4.22 -13.90 4.22
C ASP A 82 -4.64 -14.59 2.91
N GLU A 83 -3.95 -14.33 1.81
CA GLU A 83 -4.16 -15.01 0.53
C GLU A 83 -3.94 -16.52 0.67
N ASN A 84 -2.83 -16.95 1.26
CA ASN A 84 -2.54 -18.38 1.49
C ASN A 84 -3.56 -19.06 2.42
N SER A 85 -4.03 -18.37 3.46
CA SER A 85 -5.05 -18.90 4.38
C SER A 85 -6.39 -19.15 3.66
N ASN A 86 -6.76 -18.25 2.74
CA ASN A 86 -7.98 -18.34 1.95
C ASN A 86 -7.90 -19.28 0.72
N MET A 87 -6.75 -19.91 0.49
CA MET A 87 -6.55 -20.92 -0.57
C MET A 87 -6.79 -22.36 -0.10
N LYS A 88 -7.00 -22.57 1.21
CA LYS A 88 -7.45 -23.83 1.79
C LYS A 88 -8.98 -23.89 1.83
#